data_AF-A0A8H2XN00-F1
#
_entry.id   AF-A0A8H2XN00-F1
#
_cell.length_a   1.000
_cell.length_b   1.000
_cell.length_c   1.000
_cell.angle_alpha   90.00
_cell.angle_beta   90.00
_cell.angle_gamma   90.00
#
_symmetry.space_group_name_H-M   'P 1'
#
loop_
_entity.id
_entity.type
_entity.pdbx_description
1 polymer ?
#
loop_
_entity_poly.entity_id
_entity_poly.type
_entity_poly.pdbx_seq_one_letter_code
_entity_poly.pdbx_strand_id
1 'polypeptide(L)'
;MSSYHHPFASTSNYRFNPIPLTAPSTSQPRTRQPIRQNLTYQQKIQVLDFYHENKHRLSMESMIPPLRAMGFTTICQSTISRFVKNEAKIRQCAEEQRGHVKRASVVVLPEVEEALVRWIEEQQQSGIWVSGDAIVQRARVICDEQGVPEDERIGFSRGWLDSFKKRNGLNLGRQGGAR
;
A
#
# COMPACT_ATOMS: atom_id res chain seq x y z
N MET A 1 1.54 63.36 -56.96
CA MET A 1 0.16 63.73 -57.34
C MET A 1 -0.69 62.46 -57.33
N SER A 2 -2.01 62.62 -57.18
CA SER A 2 -3.06 61.57 -57.16
C SER A 2 -2.88 60.48 -58.24
N SER A 3 -3.40 59.25 -58.07
CA SER A 3 -4.79 59.00 -57.68
C SER A 3 -5.09 57.72 -56.89
N TYR A 4 -6.08 57.86 -56.00
CA TYR A 4 -6.86 56.78 -55.42
C TYR A 4 -7.69 56.05 -56.48
N HIS A 5 -7.90 54.75 -56.30
CA HIS A 5 -9.15 54.08 -56.65
C HIS A 5 -9.37 52.83 -55.76
N HIS A 6 -10.33 52.93 -54.84
CA HIS A 6 -11.13 51.79 -54.35
C HIS A 6 -12.45 51.78 -55.16
N PRO A 7 -13.09 50.61 -55.39
CA PRO A 7 -14.00 50.00 -54.40
C PRO A 7 -13.80 48.45 -54.30
N PHE A 8 -14.64 47.57 -53.73
CA PHE A 8 -16.02 47.68 -53.19
C PHE A 8 -16.22 46.71 -51.98
N ALA A 9 -17.43 46.15 -51.84
CA ALA A 9 -17.92 45.19 -50.84
C ALA A 9 -17.25 43.80 -50.93
N SER A 10 -16.94 43.09 -49.84
CA SER A 10 -17.78 42.60 -48.73
C SER A 10 -18.69 41.42 -49.09
N THR A 11 -18.30 40.21 -48.67
CA THR A 11 -19.24 39.16 -48.21
C THR A 11 -18.56 38.13 -47.30
N SER A 12 -19.13 37.96 -46.11
CA SER A 12 -19.24 36.71 -45.32
C SER A 12 -18.43 35.48 -45.77
N ASN A 13 -17.44 35.09 -44.95
CA ASN A 13 -16.91 33.72 -44.90
C ASN A 13 -17.28 33.06 -43.57
N TYR A 14 -18.55 32.65 -43.42
CA TYR A 14 -18.92 31.64 -42.43
C TYR A 14 -18.16 30.35 -42.75
N ARG A 15 -17.17 30.01 -41.92
CA ARG A 15 -16.37 28.81 -42.08
C ARG A 15 -17.24 27.59 -41.72
N PHE A 16 -17.79 26.95 -42.75
CA PHE A 16 -18.47 25.65 -42.58
C PHE A 16 -17.54 24.69 -41.84
N ASN A 17 -17.98 24.23 -40.67
CA ASN A 17 -17.28 23.23 -39.88
C ASN A 17 -17.94 21.87 -40.15
N PRO A 18 -17.37 21.00 -41.00
CA PRO A 18 -17.98 19.70 -41.28
C PRO A 18 -17.91 18.81 -40.04
N ILE A 19 -19.07 18.33 -39.59
CA ILE A 19 -19.17 17.38 -38.48
C ILE A 19 -18.58 16.04 -38.95
N PRO A 20 -17.52 15.51 -38.30
CA PRO A 20 -17.01 14.19 -38.65
C PRO A 20 -18.02 13.11 -38.24
N LEU A 21 -18.39 12.27 -39.21
CA LEU A 21 -19.33 11.17 -39.02
C LEU A 21 -18.85 10.18 -37.95
N THR A 22 -19.81 9.64 -37.21
CA THR A 22 -19.61 8.70 -36.10
C THR A 22 -18.95 7.40 -36.55
N ALA A 23 -17.75 7.13 -36.07
CA ALA A 23 -17.16 5.79 -36.13
C ALA A 23 -17.79 4.87 -35.06
N PRO A 24 -18.09 3.59 -35.36
CA PRO A 24 -18.64 2.66 -34.38
C PRO A 24 -17.61 2.34 -33.30
N SER A 25 -17.97 2.60 -32.05
CA SER A 25 -17.11 2.35 -30.89
C SER A 25 -16.86 0.84 -30.72
N THR A 26 -15.68 0.37 -31.12
CA THR A 26 -15.23 -0.99 -30.80
C THR A 26 -14.98 -1.09 -29.30
N SER A 27 -15.93 -1.67 -28.59
CA SER A 27 -15.86 -2.01 -27.17
C SER A 27 -14.70 -2.98 -26.89
N GLN A 28 -13.50 -2.44 -26.64
CA GLN A 28 -12.37 -3.25 -26.21
C GLN A 28 -12.74 -3.97 -24.89
N PRO A 29 -12.55 -5.30 -24.79
CA PRO A 29 -12.84 -6.03 -23.57
C PRO A 29 -11.94 -5.50 -22.45
N ARG A 30 -12.57 -4.94 -21.41
CA ARG A 30 -11.89 -4.33 -20.27
C ARG A 30 -11.07 -5.42 -19.56
N THR A 31 -9.77 -5.48 -19.83
CA THR A 31 -8.88 -6.49 -19.25
C THR A 31 -8.96 -6.43 -17.72
N ARG A 32 -9.14 -7.59 -17.09
CA ARG A 32 -9.16 -7.68 -15.62
C ARG A 32 -7.79 -7.26 -15.11
N GLN A 33 -7.72 -6.05 -14.54
CA GLN A 33 -6.51 -5.54 -13.91
C GLN A 33 -6.02 -6.56 -12.87
N PRO A 34 -4.74 -7.00 -12.91
CA PRO A 34 -4.26 -8.05 -12.03
C PRO A 34 -4.36 -7.60 -10.57
N ILE A 35 -4.93 -8.46 -9.73
CA ILE A 35 -5.12 -8.20 -8.30
C ILE A 35 -3.76 -7.93 -7.66
N ARG A 36 -3.62 -6.78 -6.97
CA ARG A 36 -2.36 -6.31 -6.37
C ARG A 36 -1.71 -7.39 -5.51
N GLN A 37 -0.56 -7.92 -5.95
CA GLN A 37 0.15 -8.95 -5.20
C GLN A 37 0.94 -8.33 -4.04
N ASN A 38 0.84 -8.97 -2.87
CA ASN A 38 1.59 -8.58 -1.68
C ASN A 38 2.83 -9.47 -1.54
N LEU A 39 3.93 -9.09 -2.21
CA LEU A 39 5.17 -9.88 -2.23
C LEU A 39 5.85 -9.95 -0.85
N THR A 40 6.24 -11.16 -0.43
CA THR A 40 7.05 -11.41 0.77
C THR A 40 8.48 -10.90 0.58
N TYR A 41 9.26 -10.77 1.65
CA TYR A 41 10.67 -10.35 1.51
C TYR A 41 11.52 -11.38 0.75
N GLN A 42 11.27 -12.68 0.95
CA GLN A 42 11.89 -13.76 0.15
C GLN A 42 11.53 -13.65 -1.35
N GLN A 43 10.28 -13.35 -1.69
CA GLN A 43 9.89 -13.09 -3.09
C GLN A 43 10.54 -11.83 -3.68
N LYS A 44 10.80 -10.79 -2.88
CA LYS A 44 11.55 -9.62 -3.34
C LYS A 44 13.03 -9.94 -3.57
N ILE A 45 13.63 -10.83 -2.77
CA ILE A 45 14.99 -11.34 -3.01
C ILE A 45 15.06 -12.06 -4.36
N GLN A 46 14.11 -12.94 -4.68
CA GLN A 46 14.08 -13.62 -6.00
C GLN A 46 14.04 -12.61 -7.17
N VAL A 47 13.29 -11.50 -7.03
CA VAL A 47 13.27 -10.41 -8.03
C VAL A 47 14.62 -9.67 -8.09
N LEU A 48 15.26 -9.44 -6.94
CA LEU A 48 16.57 -8.79 -6.85
C LEU A 48 17.68 -9.65 -7.46
N ASP A 49 17.77 -10.93 -7.09
CA ASP A 49 18.79 -11.83 -7.60
C ASP A 49 18.67 -11.96 -9.14
N PHE A 50 17.46 -12.17 -9.66
CA PHE A 50 17.19 -12.12 -11.11
C PHE A 50 17.61 -10.78 -11.75
N TYR A 51 17.39 -9.65 -11.08
CA TYR A 51 17.88 -8.35 -11.55
C TYR A 51 19.42 -8.30 -11.58
N HIS A 52 20.13 -8.74 -10.54
CA HIS A 52 21.60 -8.71 -10.50
C HIS A 52 22.25 -9.63 -11.53
N GLU A 53 21.68 -10.80 -11.77
CA GLU A 53 22.09 -11.74 -12.83
C GLU A 53 21.92 -11.11 -14.22
N ASN A 54 20.88 -10.31 -14.45
CA ASN A 54 20.51 -9.86 -15.80
C ASN A 54 20.80 -8.38 -16.09
N LYS A 55 21.13 -7.53 -15.10
CA LYS A 55 21.30 -6.06 -15.24
C LYS A 55 22.36 -5.61 -16.25
N HIS A 56 23.29 -6.49 -16.60
CA HIS A 56 24.35 -6.23 -17.58
C HIS A 56 23.95 -6.62 -19.02
N ARG A 57 22.81 -7.30 -19.20
CA ARG A 57 22.30 -7.80 -20.50
C ARG A 57 20.93 -7.24 -20.87
N LEU A 58 20.09 -6.97 -19.87
CA LEU A 58 18.68 -6.59 -20.04
C LEU A 58 18.37 -5.27 -19.34
N SER A 59 17.46 -4.49 -19.93
CA SER A 59 16.85 -3.36 -19.25
C SER A 59 15.82 -3.84 -18.22
N MET A 60 15.48 -3.01 -17.22
CA MET A 60 14.41 -3.33 -16.26
C MET A 60 13.05 -3.59 -16.95
N GLU A 61 12.77 -2.97 -18.10
CA GLU A 61 11.55 -3.21 -18.87
C GLU A 61 11.57 -4.59 -19.51
N SER A 62 12.70 -4.97 -20.10
CA SER A 62 12.95 -6.30 -20.69
C SER A 62 12.90 -7.44 -19.66
N MET A 63 13.08 -7.15 -18.37
CA MET A 63 12.94 -8.10 -17.28
C MET A 63 11.48 -8.36 -16.87
N ILE A 64 10.52 -7.48 -17.21
CA ILE A 64 9.12 -7.63 -16.76
C ILE A 64 8.47 -8.91 -17.31
N PRO A 65 8.56 -9.27 -18.61
CA PRO A 65 7.95 -10.50 -19.12
C PRO A 65 8.41 -11.78 -18.41
N PRO A 66 9.72 -12.08 -18.24
CA PRO A 66 10.14 -13.28 -17.51
C PRO A 66 9.77 -13.23 -16.03
N LEU A 67 9.84 -12.06 -15.36
CA LEU A 67 9.38 -11.94 -13.97
C LEU A 67 7.87 -12.23 -13.84
N ARG A 68 7.03 -11.81 -14.80
CA ARG A 68 5.60 -12.16 -14.82
C ARG A 68 5.37 -13.65 -15.08
N ALA A 69 6.16 -14.28 -15.95
CA ALA A 69 6.11 -15.72 -16.19
C ALA A 69 6.48 -16.54 -14.94
N MET A 70 7.41 -16.04 -14.11
CA MET A 70 7.73 -16.61 -12.79
C MET A 70 6.67 -16.31 -11.70
N GLY A 71 5.52 -15.71 -12.05
CA GLY A 71 4.39 -15.50 -11.16
C GLY A 71 4.30 -14.11 -10.53
N PHE A 72 5.23 -13.19 -10.81
CA PHE A 72 5.16 -11.79 -10.35
C PHE A 72 4.23 -10.96 -11.26
N THR A 73 2.98 -11.40 -11.43
CA THR A 73 1.99 -10.87 -12.41
C THR A 73 1.77 -9.35 -12.34
N THR A 74 1.94 -8.74 -11.18
CA THR A 74 1.76 -7.28 -10.97
C THR A 74 3.06 -6.46 -11.05
N ILE A 75 4.19 -7.08 -11.39
CA ILE A 75 5.47 -6.39 -11.44
C ILE A 75 5.57 -5.39 -12.61
N CYS A 76 6.33 -4.34 -12.38
CA CYS A 76 6.62 -3.25 -13.31
C CYS A 76 7.99 -2.63 -13.00
N GLN A 77 8.53 -1.85 -13.95
CA GLN A 77 9.86 -1.24 -13.86
C GLN A 77 10.04 -0.38 -12.59
N SER A 78 9.02 0.38 -12.17
CA SER A 78 9.08 1.17 -10.93
C SER A 78 9.08 0.31 -9.65
N THR A 79 8.52 -0.90 -9.69
CA THR A 79 8.61 -1.87 -8.57
C THR A 79 10.02 -2.46 -8.48
N ILE A 80 10.62 -2.84 -9.61
CA ILE A 80 12.01 -3.34 -9.68
C ILE A 80 12.96 -2.25 -9.17
N SER A 81 12.85 -1.02 -9.68
CA SER A 81 13.64 0.12 -9.23
C SER A 81 13.49 0.39 -7.72
N ARG A 82 12.27 0.31 -7.17
CA ARG A 82 12.05 0.43 -5.72
C ARG A 82 12.70 -0.67 -4.91
N PHE A 83 12.75 -1.91 -5.41
CA PHE A 83 13.41 -3.00 -4.69
C PHE A 83 14.92 -2.80 -4.70
N VAL A 84 15.53 -2.49 -5.85
CA VAL A 84 16.98 -2.20 -5.95
C VAL A 84 17.38 -1.04 -5.03
N LYS A 85 16.61 0.07 -5.01
CA LYS A 85 16.85 1.20 -4.10
C LYS A 85 16.74 0.86 -2.61
N ASN A 86 16.04 -0.22 -2.24
CA ASN A 86 15.83 -0.64 -0.86
C ASN A 86 16.44 -2.02 -0.57
N GLU A 87 17.40 -2.47 -1.39
CA GLU A 87 17.89 -3.85 -1.38
C GLU A 87 18.44 -4.27 -0.03
N ALA A 88 19.29 -3.45 0.59
CA ALA A 88 19.88 -3.75 1.90
C ALA A 88 18.80 -4.01 2.97
N LYS A 89 17.79 -3.13 3.04
CA LYS A 89 16.63 -3.29 3.93
C LYS A 89 15.78 -4.52 3.58
N ILE A 90 15.65 -4.86 2.29
CA ILE A 90 14.92 -6.05 1.85
C ILE A 90 15.66 -7.32 2.25
N ARG A 91 16.98 -7.38 2.07
CA ARG A 91 17.81 -8.54 2.48
C ARG A 91 17.85 -8.70 3.99
N GLN A 92 18.07 -7.61 4.74
CA GLN A 92 17.98 -7.61 6.21
C GLN A 92 16.63 -8.14 6.70
N CYS A 93 15.52 -7.54 6.27
CA CYS A 93 14.18 -7.99 6.69
C CYS A 93 13.80 -9.39 6.19
N ALA A 94 14.48 -9.95 5.18
CA ALA A 94 14.29 -11.33 4.75
C ALA A 94 15.04 -12.32 5.67
N GLU A 95 16.22 -11.93 6.13
CA GLU A 95 17.04 -12.70 7.07
C GLU A 95 16.40 -12.74 8.46
N GLU A 96 15.96 -11.58 8.96
CA GLU A 96 15.13 -11.45 10.18
C GLU A 96 13.84 -12.31 10.09
N GLN A 97 13.30 -12.51 8.89
CA GLN A 97 12.09 -13.32 8.63
C GLN A 97 12.38 -14.79 8.31
N ARG A 98 13.63 -15.27 8.34
CA ARG A 98 13.90 -16.72 8.23
C ARG A 98 13.34 -17.51 9.41
N GLY A 99 13.09 -16.86 10.55
CA GLY A 99 12.46 -17.48 11.73
C GLY A 99 10.93 -17.42 11.75
N HIS A 100 10.30 -16.28 11.41
CA HIS A 100 8.86 -16.09 11.66
C HIS A 100 8.13 -15.22 10.61
N VAL A 101 7.06 -15.80 10.07
CA VAL A 101 5.78 -15.24 9.57
C VAL A 101 5.79 -13.95 8.69
N LYS A 102 5.05 -14.06 7.58
CA LYS A 102 4.66 -13.00 6.62
C LYS A 102 4.54 -11.58 7.23
N ARG A 103 5.49 -10.71 6.86
CA ARG A 103 5.66 -9.32 7.33
C ARG A 103 5.85 -9.27 8.85
N ALA A 104 7.06 -8.88 9.26
CA ALA A 104 7.22 -8.07 10.45
C ALA A 104 6.33 -6.82 10.28
N SER A 105 5.14 -6.84 10.88
CA SER A 105 4.45 -5.61 11.26
C SER A 105 5.35 -5.02 12.33
N VAL A 106 6.10 -3.98 11.97
CA VAL A 106 6.95 -3.25 12.92
C VAL A 106 6.06 -2.92 14.12
N VAL A 107 6.38 -3.52 15.26
CA VAL A 107 5.75 -3.17 16.52
C VAL A 107 6.30 -1.79 16.83
N VAL A 108 5.51 -0.76 16.54
CA VAL A 108 6.00 0.63 16.57
C VAL A 108 6.38 1.03 18.00
N LEU A 109 5.70 0.45 19.00
CA LEU A 109 5.91 0.69 20.42
C LEU A 109 5.86 -0.66 21.18
N PRO A 110 6.95 -1.45 21.21
CA PRO A 110 6.93 -2.79 21.80
C PRO A 110 6.68 -2.77 23.31
N GLU A 111 7.27 -1.82 24.03
CA GLU A 111 7.09 -1.64 25.48
C GLU A 111 5.64 -1.28 25.85
N VAL A 112 4.99 -0.44 25.02
CA VAL A 112 3.57 -0.09 25.17
C VAL A 112 2.67 -1.29 24.90
N GLU A 113 2.96 -2.10 23.87
CA GLU A 113 2.17 -3.30 23.60
C GLU A 113 2.37 -4.38 24.68
N GLU A 114 3.56 -4.52 25.27
CA GLU A 114 3.82 -5.45 26.38
C GLU A 114 3.05 -5.04 27.65
N ALA A 115 3.16 -3.78 28.07
CA ALA A 115 2.42 -3.24 29.23
C ALA A 115 0.90 -3.36 29.04
N LEU A 116 0.42 -3.18 27.80
CA LEU A 116 -0.99 -3.32 27.45
C LEU A 116 -1.46 -4.78 27.49
N VAL A 117 -0.63 -5.76 27.09
CA VAL A 117 -0.93 -7.19 27.23
C VAL A 117 -1.02 -7.57 28.71
N ARG A 118 -0.05 -7.17 29.53
CA ARG A 118 -0.04 -7.44 30.99
C ARG A 118 -1.31 -6.94 31.65
N TRP A 119 -1.72 -5.69 31.37
CA TRP A 119 -2.98 -5.15 31.87
C TRP A 119 -4.20 -5.96 31.41
N ILE A 120 -4.26 -6.39 30.14
CA ILE A 120 -5.35 -7.23 29.64
C ILE A 120 -5.39 -8.61 30.33
N GLU A 121 -4.24 -9.17 30.73
CA GLU A 121 -4.16 -10.40 31.51
C GLU A 121 -4.65 -10.19 32.95
N GLU A 122 -4.24 -9.11 33.63
CA GLU A 122 -4.70 -8.72 34.97
C GLU A 122 -6.24 -8.55 35.02
N GLN A 123 -6.81 -7.88 34.02
CA GLN A 123 -8.26 -7.69 33.92
C GLN A 123 -8.99 -9.04 33.71
N GLN A 124 -8.46 -9.93 32.86
CA GLN A 124 -9.04 -11.26 32.64
C GLN A 124 -8.95 -12.16 33.88
N GLN A 125 -7.83 -12.14 34.60
CA GLN A 125 -7.67 -12.85 35.88
C GLN A 125 -8.66 -12.33 36.94
N SER A 126 -8.96 -11.03 36.90
CA SER A 126 -9.99 -10.39 37.74
C SER A 126 -11.44 -10.67 37.28
N GLY A 127 -11.65 -11.45 36.22
CA GLY A 127 -12.97 -11.72 35.63
C GLY A 127 -13.61 -10.54 34.90
N ILE A 128 -12.86 -9.45 34.67
CA ILE A 128 -13.37 -8.21 34.06
C ILE A 128 -13.25 -8.32 32.54
N TRP A 129 -14.38 -8.22 31.84
CA TRP A 129 -14.39 -8.14 30.38
C TRP A 129 -13.85 -6.79 29.91
N VAL A 130 -12.82 -6.84 29.06
CA VAL A 130 -12.20 -5.64 28.45
C VAL A 130 -12.82 -5.38 27.09
N SER A 131 -13.31 -4.15 26.85
CA SER A 131 -13.83 -3.76 25.54
C SER A 131 -12.71 -3.38 24.56
N GLY A 132 -13.00 -3.38 23.26
CA GLY A 132 -12.04 -2.90 22.25
C GLY A 132 -11.63 -1.43 22.45
N ASP A 133 -12.57 -0.60 22.89
CA ASP A 133 -12.34 0.82 23.12
C ASP A 133 -11.54 1.05 24.42
N ALA A 134 -11.76 0.24 25.46
CA ALA A 134 -10.97 0.26 26.69
C ALA A 134 -9.49 -0.08 26.42
N ILE A 135 -9.20 -1.02 25.50
CA ILE A 135 -7.83 -1.31 25.05
C ILE A 135 -7.20 -0.08 24.39
N VAL A 136 -7.93 0.60 23.49
CA VAL A 136 -7.45 1.82 22.83
C VAL A 136 -7.20 2.96 23.83
N GLN A 137 -8.09 3.12 24.82
CA GLN A 137 -7.91 4.11 25.88
C GLN A 137 -6.70 3.80 26.76
N ARG A 138 -6.55 2.55 27.25
CA ARG A 138 -5.38 2.17 28.06
C ARG A 138 -4.08 2.30 27.27
N ALA A 139 -4.06 1.96 25.98
CA ALA A 139 -2.87 2.11 25.13
C ALA A 139 -2.38 3.57 25.02
N ARG A 140 -3.31 4.54 24.99
CA ARG A 140 -2.98 5.98 25.05
C ARG A 140 -2.41 6.37 26.40
N VAL A 141 -3.08 5.96 27.48
CA VAL A 141 -2.61 6.24 28.85
C VAL A 141 -1.21 5.65 29.09
N ILE A 142 -0.91 4.45 28.58
CA ILE A 142 0.44 3.86 28.66
C ILE A 142 1.46 4.68 27.85
N CYS A 143 1.09 5.27 26.70
CA CYS A 143 1.96 6.21 26.00
C CYS A 143 2.21 7.51 26.77
N ASP A 144 1.20 8.02 27.49
CA ASP A 144 1.35 9.17 28.40
C ASP A 144 2.26 8.82 29.59
N GLU A 145 2.05 7.66 30.23
CA GLU A 145 2.86 7.12 31.34
C GLU A 145 4.34 6.90 30.93
N GLN A 146 4.58 6.43 29.70
CA GLN A 146 5.93 6.20 29.13
C GLN A 146 6.55 7.46 28.49
N GLY A 147 5.86 8.60 28.48
CA GLY A 147 6.37 9.85 27.91
C GLY A 147 6.53 9.86 26.38
N VAL A 148 5.84 8.98 25.65
CA VAL A 148 5.93 8.88 24.18
C VAL A 148 5.31 10.14 23.56
N PRO A 149 6.07 10.95 22.78
CA PRO A 149 5.55 12.18 22.17
C PRO A 149 4.47 11.87 21.13
N GLU A 150 3.50 12.79 20.95
CA GLU A 150 2.30 12.53 20.16
C GLU A 150 2.60 12.24 18.68
N ASP A 151 3.65 12.86 18.15
CA ASP A 151 4.23 12.64 16.82
C ASP A 151 4.85 11.24 16.61
N GLU A 152 5.22 10.52 17.67
CA GLU A 152 5.68 9.12 17.62
C GLU A 152 4.55 8.12 17.92
N ARG A 153 3.38 8.58 18.39
CA ARG A 153 2.24 7.71 18.68
C ARG A 153 1.61 7.18 17.40
N ILE A 154 1.34 5.88 17.39
CA ILE A 154 0.41 5.30 16.44
C ILE A 154 -1.00 5.83 16.72
N GLY A 155 -1.78 6.14 15.68
CA GLY A 155 -3.15 6.68 15.84
C GLY A 155 -4.19 5.71 16.42
N PHE A 156 -3.77 4.60 17.05
CA PHE A 156 -4.59 3.55 17.68
C PHE A 156 -5.85 3.17 16.90
N SER A 157 -5.71 3.06 15.58
CA SER A 157 -6.85 2.84 14.69
C SER A 157 -7.47 1.46 14.89
N ARG A 158 -8.71 1.29 14.42
CA ARG A 158 -9.41 -0.01 14.43
C ARG A 158 -8.60 -1.13 13.75
N GLY A 159 -7.85 -0.79 12.69
CA GLY A 159 -6.94 -1.73 12.01
C GLY A 159 -5.69 -2.09 12.82
N TRP A 160 -5.18 -1.18 13.66
CA TRP A 160 -4.16 -1.52 14.66
C TRP A 160 -4.75 -2.45 15.72
N LEU A 161 -5.93 -2.13 16.27
CA LEU A 161 -6.59 -2.94 17.30
C LEU A 161 -6.84 -4.39 16.81
N ASP A 162 -7.37 -4.55 15.60
CA ASP A 162 -7.58 -5.88 15.00
C ASP A 162 -6.24 -6.64 14.80
N SER A 163 -5.16 -5.92 14.47
CA SER A 163 -3.81 -6.49 14.33
C SER A 163 -3.14 -6.80 15.67
N PHE A 164 -3.39 -6.01 16.71
CA PHE A 164 -2.95 -6.23 18.09
C PHE A 164 -3.61 -7.47 18.68
N LYS A 165 -4.95 -7.55 18.61
CA LYS A 165 -5.71 -8.74 19.06
C LYS A 165 -5.21 -10.02 18.38
N LYS A 166 -4.99 -9.96 17.06
CA LYS A 166 -4.51 -11.12 16.29
C LYS A 166 -3.09 -11.55 16.65
N ARG A 167 -2.19 -10.60 16.98
CA ARG A 167 -0.81 -10.91 17.39
C ARG A 167 -0.76 -11.54 18.79
N ASN A 168 -1.54 -11.01 19.72
CA ASN A 168 -1.53 -11.41 21.13
C ASN A 168 -2.57 -12.51 21.46
N GLY A 169 -3.14 -13.18 20.46
CA GLY A 169 -4.11 -14.28 20.66
C GLY A 169 -5.44 -13.87 21.31
N LEU A 170 -5.71 -12.57 21.47
CA LEU A 170 -6.80 -12.05 22.27
C LEU A 170 -8.16 -12.24 21.57
N ASN A 171 -8.82 -13.36 21.85
CA ASN A 171 -10.16 -13.66 21.34
C ASN A 171 -11.25 -12.90 22.14
N LEU A 172 -11.16 -11.58 22.11
CA LEU A 172 -12.17 -10.66 22.64
C LEU A 172 -13.41 -10.74 21.75
N GLY A 173 -14.27 -11.72 22.05
CA GLY A 173 -15.48 -11.99 21.30
C GLY A 173 -16.30 -10.73 21.09
N ARG A 174 -16.74 -10.49 19.85
CA ARG A 174 -17.77 -9.49 19.58
C ARG A 174 -19.03 -9.96 20.30
N GLN A 175 -19.52 -9.19 21.28
CA GLN A 175 -20.95 -9.27 21.53
C GLN A 175 -21.66 -8.80 20.25
N GLY A 176 -22.40 -9.72 19.64
CA GLY A 176 -23.56 -9.31 18.86
C GLY A 176 -24.48 -8.52 19.78
N GLY A 177 -25.09 -7.45 19.26
CA GLY A 177 -25.94 -6.57 20.08
C GLY A 177 -27.03 -7.37 20.79
N ALA A 178 -27.25 -7.05 22.06
CA ALA A 178 -28.40 -7.53 22.80
C ALA A 178 -29.69 -7.18 22.04
N ARG A 179 -30.61 -8.14 21.97
CA ARG A 179 -32.00 -7.94 21.57
C ARG A 179 -32.88 -8.97 22.27
#